data_AF-A0A7W1Z6U8-F1
#
_entry.id   AF-A0A7W1Z6U8-F1
#
_cell.length_a   1.000
_cell.length_b   1.000
_cell.length_c   1.000
_cell.angle_alpha   90.00
_cell.angle_beta   90.00
_cell.angle_gamma   90.00
#
_symmetry.space_group_name_H-M   'P 1'
#
loop_
_entity.id
_entity.type
_entity.pdbx_description
1 polymer ?
#
loop_
_entity_poly.entity_id
_entity_poly.type
_entity_poly.pdbx_seq_one_letter_code
_entity_poly.pdbx_strand_id
1 'polypeptide(L)'
;MVRQFSLLVFSCLLFSCNNSEEHEETLSCDKFSIQNFIPITNWQPDSNSQKTIFLDYDNANNGFSIPSLKQVDAGTFAFAFEIKNHTTAAQDLYYKIYYQNETYKFPEYDSVLKKENPYAEENFYGSWENTSTTFKKISVASDKEFHKIEDRFHITGNPRNENRYIQNNINNRWQRNPRVGNYRFLIVVATAEDLKNIPNEVQNINLKSKDHFLNPFYFYQNGDGKNLKNTISYNSPLQLKVIAQPNLGGGIYVDDARFGGDIDKSNFCETCGQDSNLYKNAPIQQFINYVDMSTKMDNIPVIADILKDNYSTMDYNWNRSFYTKDELIPTILQTSKQPCATVFSDPKEKKIVIKNPKTKFGEWKKESVGIITRHGFTYGKYRVKVKLTELLNKKNVWNGLTNAIWLITQGGGEWNNRRNCNKDGGYMATYWGGANDKRVPAVDYTEIDFEILKTPPYCPDNVFPPVYKNPADNNKNNSSWNIQMPEEIGEGNITVACTNWDMACHEPVNFGVGCNPITYKGQTFETHRWDHNYRALTEKKEESDDELFGGEYYYFEIDWRPTEIIWRIGAEPDKMRVVGYMNDKVTSIPNNQMLLIITQEYHNTKWWPGAPYSQDNLPFPLNDIPGEILDLTIE
;
A
#
# COMPACT_ATOMS: atom_id res chain seq x y z
N MET A 1 -64.62 22.90 -58.54
CA MET A 1 -65.19 22.85 -57.18
C MET A 1 -64.27 21.96 -56.34
N VAL A 2 -63.18 22.53 -55.84
CA VAL A 2 -62.87 22.80 -54.41
C VAL A 2 -62.12 21.64 -53.72
N ARG A 3 -60.83 21.93 -53.40
CA ARG A 3 -59.97 21.39 -52.30
C ARG A 3 -59.52 19.92 -52.39
N GLN A 4 -58.32 19.52 -51.95
CA GLN A 4 -57.31 20.18 -51.13
C GLN A 4 -55.95 19.49 -51.36
N PHE A 5 -54.92 20.26 -51.70
CA PHE A 5 -53.52 19.88 -51.55
C PHE A 5 -53.18 19.91 -50.05
N SER A 6 -52.75 18.78 -49.48
CA SER A 6 -52.20 18.76 -48.12
C SER A 6 -50.73 19.14 -48.16
N LEU A 7 -50.44 20.35 -47.70
CA LEU A 7 -49.10 20.83 -47.36
C LEU A 7 -48.61 20.05 -46.13
N LEU A 8 -47.56 19.26 -46.26
CA LEU A 8 -46.78 18.77 -45.13
C LEU A 8 -45.79 19.88 -44.75
N VAL A 9 -46.07 20.58 -43.65
CA VAL A 9 -45.13 21.50 -43.02
C VAL A 9 -44.10 20.68 -42.26
N PHE A 10 -42.90 20.57 -42.81
CA PHE A 10 -41.72 20.10 -42.09
C PHE A 10 -41.33 21.20 -41.09
N SER A 11 -41.66 21.01 -39.82
CA SER A 11 -41.15 21.83 -38.73
C SER A 11 -39.73 21.36 -38.44
N CYS A 12 -38.73 22.08 -38.96
CA CYS A 12 -37.34 21.92 -38.56
C CYS A 12 -37.20 22.35 -37.09
N LEU A 13 -37.19 21.37 -36.18
CA LEU A 13 -36.65 21.54 -34.84
C LEU A 13 -35.15 21.80 -34.97
N LEU A 14 -34.77 23.08 -34.89
CA LEU A 14 -33.40 23.49 -34.62
C LEU A 14 -33.04 22.97 -33.23
N PHE A 15 -32.33 21.83 -33.18
CA PHE A 15 -31.54 21.47 -32.02
C PHE A 15 -30.44 22.53 -31.88
N SER A 16 -30.68 23.51 -31.01
CA SER A 16 -29.63 24.34 -30.44
C SER A 16 -28.70 23.41 -29.67
N CYS A 17 -27.54 23.12 -30.24
CA CYS A 17 -26.40 22.65 -29.47
C CYS A 17 -26.08 23.75 -28.44
N ASN A 18 -26.59 23.61 -27.23
CA ASN A 18 -26.01 24.28 -26.07
C ASN A 18 -24.65 23.64 -25.84
N ASN A 19 -23.64 24.11 -26.57
CA ASN A 19 -22.30 24.13 -26.02
C ASN A 19 -22.39 25.01 -24.78
N SER A 20 -22.38 24.40 -23.60
CA SER A 20 -21.96 25.14 -22.41
C SER A 20 -20.53 25.57 -22.68
N GLU A 21 -20.34 26.81 -23.11
CA GLU A 21 -19.06 27.49 -22.99
C GLU A 21 -18.68 27.38 -21.50
N GLU A 22 -17.69 26.54 -21.19
CA GLU A 22 -17.06 26.57 -19.88
C GLU A 22 -16.53 27.99 -19.72
N HIS A 23 -17.16 28.78 -18.86
CA HIS A 23 -16.72 30.14 -18.58
C HIS A 23 -15.27 30.10 -18.10
N GLU A 24 -14.36 30.56 -18.94
CA GLU A 24 -12.95 30.77 -18.63
C GLU A 24 -12.85 31.76 -17.46
N GLU A 25 -12.53 31.27 -16.27
CA GLU A 25 -12.41 32.12 -15.08
C GLU A 25 -11.21 33.06 -15.23
N THR A 26 -11.47 34.32 -15.58
CA THR A 26 -10.46 35.37 -15.53
C THR A 26 -10.30 35.84 -14.09
N LEU A 27 -9.08 35.70 -13.56
CA LEU A 27 -8.70 36.23 -12.26
C LEU A 27 -7.90 37.50 -12.46
N SER A 28 -8.20 38.55 -11.69
CA SER A 28 -7.58 39.86 -11.84
C SER A 28 -7.12 40.43 -10.51
N CYS A 29 -6.00 41.14 -10.55
CA CYS A 29 -5.61 42.12 -9.54
C CYS A 29 -5.42 43.49 -10.19
N ASP A 30 -4.99 44.49 -9.43
CA ASP A 30 -4.80 45.86 -9.94
C ASP A 30 -3.75 45.94 -11.06
N LYS A 31 -2.82 44.98 -11.14
CA LYS A 31 -1.66 45.03 -12.03
C LYS A 31 -1.76 44.12 -13.25
N PHE A 32 -2.45 42.98 -13.14
CA PHE A 32 -2.57 42.02 -14.23
C PHE A 32 -3.79 41.11 -14.05
N SER A 33 -4.12 40.36 -15.10
CA SER A 33 -5.06 39.24 -15.07
C SER A 33 -4.42 37.96 -15.57
N ILE A 34 -4.90 36.81 -15.07
CA ILE A 34 -4.62 35.49 -15.65
C ILE A 34 -5.92 34.79 -16.04
N GLN A 35 -5.85 33.96 -17.07
CA GLN A 35 -6.94 33.05 -17.47
C GLN A 35 -6.37 31.77 -18.09
N ASN A 36 -7.25 30.80 -18.38
CA ASN A 36 -6.92 29.63 -19.20
C ASN A 36 -5.76 28.79 -18.66
N PHE A 37 -5.65 28.63 -17.34
CA PHE A 37 -4.64 27.76 -16.75
C PHE A 37 -4.99 26.28 -16.96
N ILE A 38 -4.22 25.63 -17.83
CA ILE A 38 -4.28 24.20 -18.10
C ILE A 38 -2.98 23.57 -17.59
N PRO A 39 -2.99 22.82 -16.48
CA PRO A 39 -1.78 22.31 -15.84
C PRO A 39 -1.11 21.17 -16.61
N ILE A 40 -1.84 20.46 -17.47
CA ILE A 40 -1.34 19.33 -18.26
C ILE A 40 -1.99 19.32 -19.65
N THR A 41 -1.51 20.20 -20.54
CA THR A 41 -2.03 20.42 -21.91
C THR A 41 -1.77 19.23 -22.84
N ASN A 42 -0.70 18.48 -22.57
CA ASN A 42 -0.26 17.35 -23.38
C ASN A 42 -0.61 15.97 -22.78
N TRP A 43 -1.62 15.91 -21.90
CA TRP A 43 -2.16 14.66 -21.38
C TRP A 43 -3.66 14.60 -21.63
N GLN A 44 -4.16 13.52 -22.21
CA GLN A 44 -5.58 13.38 -22.53
C GLN A 44 -6.36 12.71 -21.39
N PRO A 45 -7.63 13.06 -21.19
CA PRO A 45 -8.48 12.30 -20.29
C PRO A 45 -8.74 10.88 -20.82
N ASP A 46 -9.04 9.96 -19.92
CA ASP A 46 -9.50 8.61 -20.21
C ASP A 46 -10.98 8.59 -20.64
N SER A 47 -11.52 7.38 -20.83
CA SER A 47 -12.91 7.18 -21.25
C SER A 47 -13.96 7.70 -20.26
N ASN A 48 -13.58 7.98 -19.01
CA ASN A 48 -14.45 8.53 -17.98
C ASN A 48 -14.23 10.05 -17.79
N SER A 49 -13.58 10.70 -18.76
CA SER A 49 -13.19 12.11 -18.70
C SER A 49 -12.21 12.45 -17.56
N GLN A 50 -11.53 11.45 -16.98
CA GLN A 50 -10.55 11.65 -15.91
C GLN A 50 -9.13 11.63 -16.48
N LYS A 51 -8.25 12.53 -16.06
CA LYS A 51 -6.84 12.46 -16.46
C LYS A 51 -6.11 11.42 -15.59
N THR A 52 -6.16 10.17 -16.01
CA THR A 52 -5.50 9.04 -15.32
C THR A 52 -4.15 8.73 -15.96
N ILE A 53 -3.13 8.44 -15.15
CA ILE A 53 -1.80 7.98 -15.60
C ILE A 53 -1.34 6.79 -14.75
N PHE A 54 -0.87 5.74 -15.41
CA PHE A 54 -0.32 4.54 -14.76
C PHE A 54 1.19 4.67 -14.65
N LEU A 55 1.78 4.44 -13.48
CA LEU A 55 3.24 4.50 -13.29
C LEU A 55 3.97 3.60 -14.28
N ASP A 56 5.03 4.13 -14.88
CA ASP A 56 5.90 3.40 -15.80
C ASP A 56 6.97 2.64 -14.99
N TYR A 57 6.92 1.32 -15.02
CA TYR A 57 7.84 0.44 -14.30
C TYR A 57 9.17 0.20 -15.05
N ASP A 58 9.33 0.73 -16.26
CA ASP A 58 10.59 0.62 -16.99
C ASP A 58 11.73 1.33 -16.26
N ASN A 59 12.77 0.58 -15.89
CA ASN A 59 13.93 1.09 -15.15
C ASN A 59 13.55 1.88 -13.86
N ALA A 60 12.47 1.50 -13.19
CA ALA A 60 11.90 2.24 -12.05
C ALA A 60 12.68 2.08 -10.73
N ASN A 61 13.75 1.27 -10.69
CA ASN A 61 14.60 1.12 -9.49
C ASN A 61 15.24 2.44 -9.02
N ASN A 62 15.43 3.40 -9.94
CA ASN A 62 15.95 4.73 -9.61
C ASN A 62 14.86 5.69 -9.09
N GLY A 63 13.61 5.25 -9.10
CA GLY A 63 12.42 5.98 -8.70
C GLY A 63 11.54 6.31 -9.89
N PHE A 64 10.24 6.51 -9.63
CA PHE A 64 9.32 6.91 -10.69
C PHE A 64 9.42 8.40 -11.00
N SER A 65 9.24 8.71 -12.29
CA SER A 65 9.04 10.05 -12.83
C SER A 65 7.77 10.08 -13.67
N ILE A 66 6.95 11.11 -13.49
CA ILE A 66 5.66 11.26 -14.15
C ILE A 66 5.59 12.62 -14.86
N PRO A 67 5.38 12.66 -16.18
CA PRO A 67 5.35 11.51 -17.07
C PRO A 67 6.76 10.93 -17.33
N SER A 68 6.83 9.77 -17.95
CA SER A 68 8.02 9.19 -18.56
C SER A 68 8.02 9.43 -20.08
N LEU A 69 9.14 9.12 -20.75
CA LEU A 69 9.22 9.18 -22.22
C LEU A 69 8.25 8.22 -22.93
N LYS A 70 7.77 7.16 -22.25
CA LYS A 70 6.75 6.25 -22.80
C LYS A 70 5.33 6.78 -22.66
N GLN A 71 5.13 7.69 -21.71
CA GLN A 71 3.82 8.29 -21.44
C GLN A 71 3.65 9.56 -22.28
N VAL A 72 4.69 10.37 -22.41
CA VAL A 72 4.70 11.62 -23.18
C VAL A 72 6.04 11.75 -23.90
N ASP A 73 6.03 12.10 -25.19
CA ASP A 73 7.24 12.17 -26.03
C ASP A 73 8.38 13.01 -25.44
N ALA A 74 8.04 14.14 -24.81
CA ALA A 74 9.01 15.05 -24.18
C ALA A 74 9.40 14.63 -22.75
N GLY A 75 8.84 13.52 -22.26
CA GLY A 75 8.95 13.02 -20.90
C GLY A 75 8.33 13.94 -19.86
N THR A 76 7.84 15.13 -20.20
CA THR A 76 7.41 16.21 -19.30
C THR A 76 5.96 16.59 -19.53
N PHE A 77 5.26 16.97 -18.46
CA PHE A 77 3.98 17.67 -18.61
C PHE A 77 4.23 19.08 -19.11
N ALA A 78 3.43 19.52 -20.07
CA ALA A 78 3.34 20.91 -20.50
C ALA A 78 2.15 21.57 -19.81
N PHE A 79 2.31 22.80 -19.33
CA PHE A 79 1.22 23.63 -18.86
C PHE A 79 1.18 24.94 -19.64
N ALA A 80 -0.01 25.54 -19.67
CA ALA A 80 -0.21 26.84 -20.28
C ALA A 80 -1.15 27.69 -19.43
N PHE A 81 -0.98 29.01 -19.50
CA PHE A 81 -1.93 30.01 -19.02
C PHE A 81 -1.76 31.28 -19.84
N GLU A 82 -2.72 32.19 -19.75
CA GLU A 82 -2.66 33.48 -20.42
C GLU A 82 -2.55 34.60 -19.39
N ILE A 83 -1.79 35.64 -19.73
CA ILE A 83 -1.57 36.78 -18.85
C ILE A 83 -1.75 38.11 -19.56
N LYS A 84 -2.41 39.05 -18.89
CA LYS A 84 -2.66 40.40 -19.39
C LYS A 84 -2.14 41.44 -18.41
N ASN A 85 -1.30 42.35 -18.89
CA ASN A 85 -0.79 43.47 -18.09
C ASN A 85 -1.80 44.64 -18.12
N HIS A 86 -2.10 45.20 -16.94
CA HIS A 86 -3.01 46.36 -16.80
C HIS A 86 -2.27 47.70 -16.65
N THR A 87 -0.96 47.67 -16.45
CA THR A 87 -0.17 48.89 -16.29
C THR A 87 0.10 49.57 -17.63
N THR A 88 0.62 50.79 -17.60
CA THR A 88 0.92 51.63 -18.78
C THR A 88 2.30 51.38 -19.39
N ALA A 89 3.09 50.48 -18.79
CA ALA A 89 4.42 50.10 -19.25
C ALA A 89 4.56 48.59 -19.25
N ALA A 90 5.49 48.05 -20.03
CA ALA A 90 5.83 46.63 -19.94
C ALA A 90 6.22 46.30 -18.49
N GLN A 91 5.69 45.19 -17.98
CA GLN A 91 5.87 44.80 -16.58
C GLN A 91 6.51 43.42 -16.50
N ASP A 92 7.47 43.29 -15.61
CA ASP A 92 8.03 42.01 -15.21
C ASP A 92 7.11 41.33 -14.18
N LEU A 93 6.73 40.10 -14.49
CA LEU A 93 5.91 39.23 -13.67
C LEU A 93 6.65 37.92 -13.42
N TYR A 94 6.27 37.25 -12.33
CA TYR A 94 6.98 36.10 -11.81
C TYR A 94 5.98 34.98 -11.60
N TYR A 95 6.18 33.82 -12.24
CA TYR A 95 5.27 32.70 -12.11
C TYR A 95 5.94 31.45 -11.52
N LYS A 96 5.14 30.61 -10.87
CA LYS A 96 5.56 29.30 -10.35
C LYS A 96 4.38 28.32 -10.29
N ILE A 97 4.63 27.09 -10.73
CA ILE A 97 3.69 25.98 -10.62
C ILE A 97 4.02 25.12 -9.40
N TYR A 98 2.99 24.66 -8.71
CA TYR A 98 3.07 23.65 -7.66
C TYR A 98 2.11 22.50 -7.97
N TYR A 99 2.46 21.30 -7.50
CA TYR A 99 1.55 20.15 -7.46
C TYR A 99 1.53 19.55 -6.06
N GLN A 100 0.42 18.92 -5.69
CA GLN A 100 0.31 18.17 -4.44
C GLN A 100 -0.62 16.96 -4.60
N ASN A 101 -0.26 15.84 -3.98
CA ASN A 101 -1.14 14.69 -3.80
C ASN A 101 -2.24 15.02 -2.78
N GLU A 102 -3.50 14.87 -3.20
CA GLU A 102 -4.69 15.18 -2.40
C GLU A 102 -5.32 13.96 -1.74
N THR A 103 -5.08 12.75 -2.26
CA THR A 103 -5.68 11.53 -1.70
C THR A 103 -5.11 11.20 -0.32
N TYR A 104 -3.78 11.29 -0.18
CA TYR A 104 -3.05 10.86 1.01
C TYR A 104 -2.31 12.02 1.66
N LYS A 105 -3.06 13.04 2.09
CA LYS A 105 -2.54 14.23 2.75
C LYS A 105 -3.14 14.45 4.14
N PHE A 106 -2.41 15.17 4.97
CA PHE A 106 -2.98 15.89 6.10
C PHE A 106 -3.67 17.17 5.60
N PRO A 107 -4.78 17.60 6.22
CA PRO A 107 -5.34 18.92 5.97
C PRO A 107 -4.27 20.00 6.17
N GLU A 108 -4.20 20.99 5.28
CA GLU A 108 -3.19 22.06 5.37
C GLU A 108 -3.46 23.01 6.53
N TYR A 109 -4.73 23.24 6.83
CA TYR A 109 -5.19 24.16 7.86
C TYR A 109 -5.74 23.39 9.05
N ASP A 110 -5.20 23.69 10.24
CA ASP A 110 -5.78 23.26 11.49
C ASP A 110 -6.82 24.29 11.94
N SER A 111 -8.10 23.91 11.90
CA SER A 111 -9.21 24.79 12.28
C SER A 111 -9.24 25.16 13.76
N VAL A 112 -8.64 24.34 14.63
CA VAL A 112 -8.58 24.56 16.08
C VAL A 112 -7.45 25.53 16.41
N LEU A 113 -6.25 25.26 15.88
CA LEU A 113 -5.07 26.10 16.12
C LEU A 113 -5.05 27.36 15.26
N LYS A 114 -5.92 27.43 14.23
CA LYS A 114 -6.02 28.52 13.24
C LYS A 114 -4.68 28.83 12.57
N LYS A 115 -3.90 27.79 12.28
CA LYS A 115 -2.58 27.86 11.65
C LYS A 115 -2.35 26.64 10.76
N GLU A 116 -1.17 26.57 10.15
CA GLU A 116 -0.77 25.39 9.40
C GLU A 116 -0.82 24.14 10.27
N ASN A 117 -1.39 23.06 9.74
CA ASN A 117 -1.37 21.77 10.41
C ASN A 117 0.09 21.32 10.58
N PRO A 118 0.52 20.90 11.78
CA PRO A 118 1.90 20.46 12.02
C PRO A 118 2.38 19.34 11.09
N TYR A 119 1.48 18.52 10.56
CA TYR A 119 1.81 17.43 9.63
C TYR A 119 1.61 17.79 8.15
N ALA A 120 1.21 19.04 7.82
CA ALA A 120 1.08 19.49 6.44
C ALA A 120 2.41 19.43 5.66
N GLU A 121 3.54 19.49 6.37
CA GLU A 121 4.85 19.32 5.75
C GLU A 121 5.13 17.88 5.28
N GLU A 122 4.42 16.88 5.81
CA GLU A 122 4.54 15.48 5.37
C GLU A 122 3.81 15.22 4.04
N ASN A 123 2.97 16.16 3.59
CA ASN A 123 2.27 16.06 2.31
C ASN A 123 3.25 15.94 1.15
N PHE A 124 2.88 15.18 0.12
CA PHE A 124 3.69 15.05 -1.08
C PHE A 124 3.36 16.21 -2.03
N TYR A 125 4.25 17.20 -2.10
CA TYR A 125 4.13 18.33 -3.01
C TYR A 125 5.46 18.70 -3.63
N GLY A 126 5.41 19.37 -4.79
CA GLY A 126 6.59 19.76 -5.56
C GLY A 126 6.32 20.93 -6.52
N SER A 127 7.33 21.24 -7.33
CA SER A 127 7.26 22.25 -8.40
C SER A 127 8.03 21.78 -9.64
N TRP A 128 9.07 22.48 -10.08
CA TRP A 128 10.00 21.98 -11.11
C TRP A 128 10.98 20.96 -10.53
N GLU A 129 11.49 20.07 -11.38
CA GLU A 129 12.49 19.05 -11.00
C GLU A 129 13.78 19.68 -10.46
N ASN A 130 14.23 20.79 -11.07
CA ASN A 130 15.22 21.65 -10.44
C ASN A 130 14.53 22.47 -9.36
N THR A 131 14.50 21.91 -8.16
CA THR A 131 13.78 22.45 -7.02
C THR A 131 14.37 23.75 -6.47
N SER A 132 15.59 24.13 -6.87
CA SER A 132 16.16 25.47 -6.59
C SER A 132 15.54 26.59 -7.42
N THR A 133 14.78 26.24 -8.48
CA THR A 133 14.05 27.21 -9.29
C THR A 133 12.98 27.88 -8.42
N THR A 134 13.12 29.19 -8.17
CA THR A 134 12.15 29.97 -7.39
C THR A 134 10.93 30.31 -8.24
N PHE A 135 10.80 31.55 -8.72
CA PHE A 135 9.80 31.97 -9.69
C PHE A 135 10.50 32.30 -11.01
N LYS A 136 9.92 31.88 -12.14
CA LYS A 136 10.41 32.25 -13.46
C LYS A 136 9.89 33.64 -13.83
N LYS A 137 10.78 34.48 -14.36
CA LYS A 137 10.47 35.84 -14.79
C LYS A 137 9.91 35.83 -16.22
N ILE A 138 8.88 36.62 -16.46
CA ILE A 138 8.31 36.95 -17.78
C ILE A 138 8.14 38.46 -17.89
N SER A 139 8.30 39.01 -19.09
CA SER A 139 8.03 40.42 -19.38
C SER A 139 6.79 40.51 -20.26
N VAL A 140 5.74 41.18 -19.78
CA VAL A 140 4.44 41.27 -20.46
C VAL A 140 4.23 42.70 -20.95
N ALA A 141 3.95 42.86 -22.24
CA ALA A 141 3.73 44.16 -22.87
C ALA A 141 2.50 44.88 -22.32
N SER A 142 2.47 46.21 -22.41
CA SER A 142 1.32 47.05 -22.04
C SER A 142 0.38 47.27 -23.25
N ASP A 143 0.11 46.20 -23.99
CA ASP A 143 -0.79 46.22 -25.15
C ASP A 143 -2.25 45.91 -24.78
N LYS A 144 -2.51 45.59 -23.50
CA LYS A 144 -3.81 45.17 -22.96
C LYS A 144 -4.34 43.88 -23.60
N GLU A 145 -3.48 43.09 -24.21
CA GLU A 145 -3.81 41.77 -24.75
C GLU A 145 -3.40 40.66 -23.79
N PHE A 146 -3.98 39.48 -23.97
CA PHE A 146 -3.56 38.27 -23.28
C PHE A 146 -2.39 37.64 -24.03
N HIS A 147 -1.32 37.34 -23.29
CA HIS A 147 -0.10 36.68 -23.78
C HIS A 147 -0.07 35.26 -23.27
N LYS A 148 0.05 34.29 -24.18
CA LYS A 148 0.16 32.88 -23.81
C LYS A 148 1.54 32.58 -23.22
N ILE A 149 1.55 31.95 -22.06
CA ILE A 149 2.75 31.44 -21.39
C ILE A 149 2.68 29.92 -21.39
N GLU A 150 3.76 29.27 -21.80
CA GLU A 150 3.90 27.81 -21.82
C GLU A 150 5.20 27.41 -21.13
N ASP A 151 5.14 26.35 -20.33
CA ASP A 151 6.31 25.81 -19.64
C ASP A 151 6.07 24.34 -19.29
N ARG A 152 7.07 23.67 -18.69
CA ARG A 152 7.09 22.22 -18.51
C ARG A 152 7.55 21.82 -17.10
N PHE A 153 7.07 20.69 -16.60
CA PHE A 153 7.47 20.14 -15.30
C PHE A 153 7.35 18.61 -15.26
N HIS A 154 7.86 18.04 -14.15
CA HIS A 154 7.80 16.62 -13.79
C HIS A 154 7.33 16.45 -12.35
N ILE A 155 6.61 15.37 -12.09
CA ILE A 155 6.40 14.84 -10.75
C ILE A 155 7.41 13.71 -10.55
N THR A 156 8.38 13.91 -9.66
CA THR A 156 9.45 12.93 -9.39
C THR A 156 9.43 12.55 -7.92
N GLY A 157 10.11 11.45 -7.58
CA GLY A 157 10.39 11.14 -6.18
C GLY A 157 11.19 12.24 -5.46
N ASN A 158 11.14 12.26 -4.13
CA ASN A 158 11.77 13.28 -3.29
C ASN A 158 11.66 14.73 -3.86
N PRO A 159 10.44 15.25 -4.12
CA PRO A 159 10.22 16.46 -4.92
C PRO A 159 10.72 17.76 -4.28
N ARG A 160 11.28 17.70 -3.06
CA ARG A 160 11.86 18.81 -2.30
C ARG A 160 13.36 18.63 -2.01
N ASN A 161 14.01 17.65 -2.65
CA ASN A 161 15.42 17.30 -2.42
C ASN A 161 15.79 17.22 -0.93
N GLU A 162 14.98 16.52 -0.12
CA GLU A 162 15.26 16.43 1.30
C GLU A 162 16.56 15.66 1.55
N ASN A 163 17.42 16.20 2.41
CA ASN A 163 18.75 15.66 2.67
C ASN A 163 18.74 14.21 3.14
N ARG A 164 17.68 13.76 3.83
CA ARG A 164 17.56 12.36 4.29
C ARG A 164 17.54 11.33 3.15
N TYR A 165 17.23 11.76 1.93
CA TYR A 165 17.23 10.91 0.73
C TYR A 165 18.39 11.21 -0.23
N ILE A 166 19.38 11.99 0.22
CA ILE A 166 20.57 12.31 -0.59
C ILE A 166 21.75 11.53 -0.02
N GLN A 167 22.41 10.74 -0.86
CA GLN A 167 23.62 9.99 -0.50
C GLN A 167 24.68 10.24 -1.57
N ASN A 168 25.92 10.53 -1.16
CA ASN A 168 27.02 10.83 -2.08
C ASN A 168 26.68 11.93 -3.12
N ASN A 169 25.95 12.97 -2.69
CA ASN A 169 25.42 14.05 -3.55
C ASN A 169 24.44 13.61 -4.66
N ILE A 170 23.92 12.38 -4.58
CA ILE A 170 22.91 11.85 -5.49
C ILE A 170 21.57 11.83 -4.74
N ASN A 171 20.53 12.38 -5.36
CA ASN A 171 19.18 12.29 -4.85
C ASN A 171 18.59 10.91 -5.20
N ASN A 172 18.42 10.07 -4.18
CA ASN A 172 17.81 8.75 -4.32
C ASN A 172 16.28 8.89 -4.43
N ARG A 173 15.80 9.29 -5.60
CA ARG A 173 14.38 9.58 -5.87
C ARG A 173 13.46 8.41 -5.48
N TRP A 174 13.92 7.17 -5.62
CA TRP A 174 13.20 5.95 -5.23
C TRP A 174 12.88 5.85 -3.73
N GLN A 175 13.61 6.54 -2.85
CA GLN A 175 13.39 6.51 -1.39
C GLN A 175 12.15 7.32 -0.95
N ARG A 176 11.56 8.08 -1.88
CA ARG A 176 10.25 8.71 -1.70
C ARG A 176 9.58 8.84 -3.04
N ASN A 177 9.06 7.74 -3.55
CA ASN A 177 8.36 7.71 -4.84
C ASN A 177 7.17 8.69 -4.88
N PRO A 178 6.76 9.17 -6.07
CA PRO A 178 5.46 9.78 -6.26
C PRO A 178 4.35 8.94 -5.60
N ARG A 179 3.45 9.60 -4.88
CA ARG A 179 2.29 8.93 -4.27
C ARG A 179 1.29 8.58 -5.37
N VAL A 180 0.58 7.48 -5.18
CA VAL A 180 -0.64 7.20 -5.95
C VAL A 180 -1.78 8.11 -5.50
N GLY A 181 -2.84 8.20 -6.30
CA GLY A 181 -4.02 9.01 -6.02
C GLY A 181 -4.09 10.31 -6.84
N ASN A 182 -4.95 11.23 -6.42
CA ASN A 182 -5.25 12.46 -7.16
C ASN A 182 -4.22 13.54 -6.84
N TYR A 183 -3.75 14.24 -7.86
CA TYR A 183 -2.92 15.42 -7.76
C TYR A 183 -3.70 16.67 -8.16
N ARG A 184 -3.54 17.73 -7.38
CA ARG A 184 -3.98 19.08 -7.75
C ARG A 184 -2.81 19.95 -8.17
N PHE A 185 -3.11 20.99 -8.95
CA PHE A 185 -2.13 21.93 -9.46
C PHE A 185 -2.48 23.37 -9.06
N LEU A 186 -1.47 24.12 -8.66
CA LEU A 186 -1.56 25.53 -8.28
C LEU A 186 -0.60 26.34 -9.13
N ILE A 187 -1.11 27.35 -9.83
CA ILE A 187 -0.29 28.39 -10.47
C ILE A 187 -0.29 29.63 -9.59
N VAL A 188 0.88 30.23 -9.40
CA VAL A 188 1.04 31.51 -8.71
C VAL A 188 1.75 32.47 -9.63
N VAL A 189 1.19 33.66 -9.79
CA VAL A 189 1.81 34.78 -10.51
C VAL A 189 1.86 35.99 -9.59
N ALA A 190 3.03 36.64 -9.50
CA ALA A 190 3.26 37.78 -8.62
C ALA A 190 4.06 38.89 -9.32
N THR A 191 3.92 40.11 -8.81
CA THR A 191 4.83 41.21 -9.17
C THR A 191 6.15 41.12 -8.41
N ALA A 192 7.17 41.88 -8.85
CA ALA A 192 8.43 42.00 -8.11
C ALA A 192 8.26 42.55 -6.68
N GLU A 193 7.19 43.33 -6.44
CA GLU A 193 6.88 43.89 -5.12
C GLU A 193 6.40 42.79 -4.18
N ASP A 194 5.36 42.05 -4.59
CA ASP A 194 4.80 40.98 -3.77
C ASP A 194 5.74 39.79 -3.61
N LEU A 195 6.55 39.48 -4.64
CA LEU A 195 7.54 38.40 -4.58
C LEU A 195 8.50 38.56 -3.39
N LYS A 196 8.84 39.80 -3.01
CA LYS A 196 9.70 40.07 -1.83
C LYS A 196 9.04 39.69 -0.50
N ASN A 197 7.71 39.64 -0.48
CA ASN A 197 6.91 39.29 0.69
C ASN A 197 6.55 37.79 0.74
N ILE A 198 6.86 37.03 -0.31
CA ILE A 198 6.71 35.57 -0.31
C ILE A 198 7.94 34.97 0.41
N PRO A 199 7.77 34.14 1.45
CA PRO A 199 8.89 33.52 2.16
C PRO A 199 9.80 32.71 1.24
N ASN A 200 11.11 32.71 1.55
CA ASN A 200 12.11 32.00 0.74
C ASN A 200 11.81 30.49 0.64
N GLU A 201 11.20 29.91 1.67
CA GLU A 201 10.82 28.50 1.76
C GLU A 201 9.61 28.16 0.89
N VAL A 202 8.74 29.14 0.61
CA VAL A 202 7.65 28.98 -0.38
C VAL A 202 8.20 29.14 -1.79
N GLN A 203 9.11 30.10 -1.98
CA GLN A 203 9.77 30.32 -3.28
C GLN A 203 10.65 29.12 -3.68
N ASN A 204 11.48 28.63 -2.76
CA ASN A 204 12.36 27.48 -2.90
C ASN A 204 11.93 26.40 -1.91
N ILE A 205 11.17 25.42 -2.41
CA ILE A 205 10.56 24.35 -1.63
C ILE A 205 11.55 23.35 -1.00
N ASN A 206 12.86 23.48 -1.29
CA ASN A 206 13.91 22.72 -0.60
C ASN A 206 14.29 23.33 0.74
N LEU A 207 13.95 24.59 0.99
CA LEU A 207 14.34 25.29 2.19
C LEU A 207 13.35 25.02 3.32
N LYS A 208 13.90 25.01 4.54
CA LYS A 208 13.15 24.86 5.78
C LYS A 208 13.21 26.14 6.59
N SER A 209 12.11 26.46 7.26
CA SER A 209 12.03 27.51 8.28
C SER A 209 11.93 26.84 9.64
N LYS A 210 12.90 27.09 10.52
CA LYS A 210 12.96 26.47 11.87
C LYS A 210 12.80 24.94 11.80
N ASP A 211 13.53 24.30 10.89
CA ASP A 211 13.52 22.86 10.62
C ASP A 211 12.24 22.26 9.98
N HIS A 212 11.23 23.08 9.70
CA HIS A 212 9.99 22.67 9.06
C HIS A 212 9.87 23.19 7.63
N PHE A 213 9.24 22.41 6.75
CA PHE A 213 8.83 22.91 5.43
C PHE A 213 7.50 23.68 5.54
N LEU A 214 7.39 24.78 4.80
CA LEU A 214 6.14 25.56 4.69
C LEU A 214 5.36 25.08 3.47
N ASN A 215 4.13 24.61 3.65
CA ASN A 215 3.31 24.10 2.55
C ASN A 215 2.81 25.27 1.67
N PRO A 216 3.12 25.29 0.36
CA PRO A 216 2.69 26.38 -0.53
C PRO A 216 1.16 26.51 -0.62
N PHE A 217 0.43 25.39 -0.60
CA PHE A 217 -1.04 25.43 -0.65
C PHE A 217 -1.62 26.04 0.62
N TYR A 218 -1.03 25.76 1.80
CA TYR A 218 -1.38 26.47 3.03
C TYR A 218 -1.14 27.98 2.88
N PHE A 219 0.08 28.36 2.49
CA PHE A 219 0.51 29.76 2.45
C PHE A 219 -0.41 30.63 1.58
N TYR A 220 -0.71 30.19 0.36
CA TYR A 220 -1.52 30.97 -0.58
C TYR A 220 -3.02 30.94 -0.27
N GLN A 221 -3.55 29.84 0.29
CA GLN A 221 -5.01 29.70 0.48
C GLN A 221 -5.48 30.11 1.88
N ASN A 222 -4.63 29.92 2.90
CA ASN A 222 -5.02 30.06 4.30
C ASN A 222 -4.09 31.02 5.08
N GLY A 223 -2.81 31.06 4.71
CA GLY A 223 -1.77 31.88 5.33
C GLY A 223 -1.70 33.32 4.82
N ASP A 224 -0.53 33.95 4.97
CA ASP A 224 -0.31 35.35 4.62
C ASP A 224 -0.32 35.62 3.11
N GLY A 225 -0.07 34.59 2.29
CA GLY A 225 -0.08 34.69 0.83
C GLY A 225 -1.41 35.13 0.26
N LYS A 226 -2.54 34.83 0.93
CA LYS A 226 -3.88 35.25 0.50
C LYS A 226 -4.10 36.77 0.56
N ASN A 227 -3.26 37.49 1.32
CA ASN A 227 -3.36 38.93 1.53
C ASN A 227 -2.48 39.73 0.56
N LEU A 228 -1.73 39.06 -0.32
CA LEU A 228 -0.85 39.69 -1.31
C LEU A 228 -1.70 40.29 -2.44
N LYS A 229 -1.71 41.63 -2.53
CA LYS A 229 -2.63 42.38 -3.40
C LYS A 229 -2.34 42.26 -4.89
N ASN A 230 -1.08 42.05 -5.24
CA ASN A 230 -0.57 41.96 -6.62
C ASN A 230 -0.04 40.55 -6.91
N THR A 231 -0.70 39.55 -6.33
CA THR A 231 -0.43 38.12 -6.53
C THR A 231 -1.74 37.43 -6.84
N ILE A 232 -1.74 36.57 -7.87
CA ILE A 232 -2.85 35.67 -8.16
C ILE A 232 -2.37 34.25 -7.93
N SER A 233 -3.08 33.51 -7.10
CA SER A 233 -2.87 32.07 -6.86
C SER A 233 -4.13 31.31 -7.27
N TYR A 234 -4.02 30.39 -8.23
CA TYR A 234 -5.16 29.68 -8.78
C TYR A 234 -4.99 28.17 -8.72
N ASN A 235 -5.95 27.48 -8.11
CA ASN A 235 -6.03 26.02 -8.15
C ASN A 235 -6.79 25.61 -9.40
N SER A 236 -6.16 24.79 -10.23
CA SER A 236 -6.88 24.20 -11.37
C SER A 236 -7.95 23.23 -10.86
N PRO A 237 -9.16 23.23 -11.43
CA PRO A 237 -10.13 22.16 -11.21
C PRO A 237 -9.69 20.83 -11.85
N LEU A 238 -8.75 20.87 -12.81
CA LEU A 238 -8.17 19.68 -13.42
C LEU A 238 -7.27 18.95 -12.41
N GLN A 239 -7.53 17.65 -12.25
CA GLN A 239 -6.74 16.75 -11.42
C GLN A 239 -6.08 15.66 -12.26
N LEU A 240 -4.95 15.15 -11.78
CA LEU A 240 -4.29 13.98 -12.35
C LEU A 240 -4.42 12.79 -11.38
N LYS A 241 -5.05 11.69 -11.79
CA LYS A 241 -5.09 10.44 -11.01
C LYS A 241 -3.88 9.57 -11.36
N VAL A 242 -3.04 9.28 -10.38
CA VAL A 242 -1.86 8.39 -10.52
C VAL A 242 -2.20 7.02 -9.96
N ILE A 243 -1.97 5.96 -10.74
CA ILE A 243 -2.20 4.56 -10.36
C ILE A 243 -0.92 3.76 -10.55
N ALA A 244 -0.59 2.87 -9.62
CA ALA A 244 0.46 1.88 -9.81
C ALA A 244 -0.18 0.53 -10.15
N GLN A 245 0.20 -0.08 -11.27
CA GLN A 245 -0.26 -1.42 -11.66
C GLN A 245 0.93 -2.24 -12.16
N PRO A 246 1.68 -2.90 -11.26
CA PRO A 246 2.76 -3.81 -11.61
C PRO A 246 2.36 -4.83 -12.68
N ASN A 247 3.14 -4.93 -13.76
CA ASN A 247 2.95 -6.01 -14.73
C ASN A 247 3.46 -7.34 -14.14
N LEU A 248 2.55 -8.18 -13.63
CA LEU A 248 2.86 -9.49 -13.05
C LEU A 248 3.46 -10.48 -14.06
N GLY A 249 3.24 -10.24 -15.36
CA GLY A 249 3.91 -10.95 -16.46
C GLY A 249 5.28 -10.39 -16.84
N GLY A 250 5.73 -9.30 -16.21
CA GLY A 250 7.00 -8.60 -16.49
C GLY A 250 8.24 -9.29 -15.90
N GLY A 251 8.07 -10.45 -15.29
CA GLY A 251 9.13 -11.26 -14.70
C GLY A 251 9.34 -11.04 -13.20
N ILE A 252 10.22 -11.88 -12.64
CA ILE A 252 10.60 -11.93 -11.23
C ILE A 252 12.11 -11.76 -11.12
N TYR A 253 12.55 -10.76 -10.38
CA TYR A 253 13.98 -10.59 -10.06
C TYR A 253 14.38 -11.46 -8.86
N VAL A 254 15.59 -12.03 -8.91
CA VAL A 254 16.18 -12.82 -7.84
C VAL A 254 17.33 -12.04 -7.19
N ASP A 255 17.21 -11.74 -5.90
CA ASP A 255 18.27 -11.14 -5.10
C ASP A 255 19.08 -12.25 -4.41
N ASP A 256 20.31 -12.52 -4.87
CA ASP A 256 21.14 -13.63 -4.37
C ASP A 256 21.48 -13.49 -2.87
N ALA A 257 21.57 -12.26 -2.37
CA ALA A 257 21.77 -11.99 -0.96
C ALA A 257 20.68 -12.62 -0.08
N ARG A 258 19.45 -12.79 -0.61
CA ARG A 258 18.33 -13.43 0.11
C ARG A 258 18.43 -14.95 0.18
N PHE A 259 19.27 -15.55 -0.65
CA PHE A 259 19.50 -16.99 -0.69
C PHE A 259 20.87 -17.39 -0.12
N GLY A 260 21.58 -16.46 0.53
CA GLY A 260 22.90 -16.71 1.10
C GLY A 260 24.06 -16.60 0.09
N GLY A 261 23.85 -15.96 -1.07
CA GLY A 261 24.90 -15.68 -2.06
C GLY A 261 24.98 -16.74 -3.17
N ASP A 262 25.71 -17.84 -2.95
CA ASP A 262 25.90 -18.87 -3.98
C ASP A 262 24.59 -19.64 -4.24
N ILE A 263 23.88 -19.26 -5.31
CA ILE A 263 22.59 -19.82 -5.69
C ILE A 263 22.67 -20.82 -6.84
N ASP A 264 21.84 -21.85 -6.76
CA ASP A 264 21.57 -22.77 -7.87
C ASP A 264 20.68 -22.09 -8.93
N LYS A 265 21.26 -21.84 -10.11
CA LYS A 265 20.61 -21.12 -11.23
C LYS A 265 19.90 -22.06 -12.20
N SER A 266 19.78 -23.36 -11.89
CA SER A 266 19.21 -24.36 -12.81
C SER A 266 17.75 -24.12 -13.21
N ASN A 267 17.00 -23.38 -12.40
CA ASN A 267 15.59 -23.02 -12.66
C ASN A 267 15.43 -21.60 -13.24
N PHE A 268 16.51 -20.89 -13.57
CA PHE A 268 16.38 -19.58 -14.22
C PHE A 268 15.76 -19.72 -15.60
N CYS A 269 14.93 -18.74 -15.94
CA CYS A 269 14.27 -18.63 -17.23
C CYS A 269 14.16 -17.16 -17.64
N GLU A 270 13.59 -16.91 -18.82
CA GLU A 270 13.42 -15.54 -19.36
C GLU A 270 12.63 -14.61 -18.41
N THR A 271 11.72 -15.19 -17.61
CA THR A 271 10.82 -14.44 -16.74
C THR A 271 11.18 -14.56 -15.25
N CYS A 272 12.26 -15.24 -14.90
CA CYS A 272 12.73 -15.34 -13.52
C CYS A 272 14.24 -15.57 -13.42
N GLY A 273 14.95 -14.67 -12.74
CA GLY A 273 16.41 -14.71 -12.66
C GLY A 273 17.03 -13.37 -12.26
N GLN A 274 18.27 -13.14 -12.72
CA GLN A 274 19.12 -12.01 -12.30
C GLN A 274 19.65 -11.15 -13.46
N ASP A 275 19.16 -11.33 -14.68
CA ASP A 275 19.69 -10.59 -15.81
C ASP A 275 19.36 -9.08 -15.73
N SER A 276 20.05 -8.29 -16.55
CA SER A 276 19.89 -6.83 -16.54
C SER A 276 18.49 -6.36 -16.92
N ASN A 277 17.73 -7.12 -17.72
CA ASN A 277 16.38 -6.75 -18.10
C ASN A 277 15.45 -6.97 -16.91
N LEU A 278 15.49 -8.14 -16.27
CA LEU A 278 14.74 -8.41 -15.04
C LEU A 278 15.12 -7.43 -13.92
N TYR A 279 16.40 -7.15 -13.74
CA TYR A 279 16.84 -6.15 -12.76
C TYR A 279 16.15 -4.81 -13.02
N LYS A 280 16.10 -4.31 -14.25
CA LYS A 280 15.51 -2.99 -14.56
C LYS A 280 13.99 -2.97 -14.54
N ASN A 281 13.35 -4.07 -14.98
CA ASN A 281 11.96 -4.01 -15.44
C ASN A 281 11.02 -4.95 -14.68
N ALA A 282 11.52 -5.97 -13.98
CA ALA A 282 10.67 -6.83 -13.16
C ALA A 282 10.13 -6.02 -11.97
N PRO A 283 8.80 -5.88 -11.81
CA PRO A 283 8.26 -5.12 -10.69
C PRO A 283 8.24 -5.94 -9.38
N ILE A 284 8.46 -7.25 -9.49
CA ILE A 284 8.36 -8.24 -8.41
C ILE A 284 9.70 -8.94 -8.20
N GLN A 285 9.95 -9.35 -6.97
CA GLN A 285 11.05 -10.21 -6.56
C GLN A 285 10.53 -11.44 -5.81
N GLN A 286 11.26 -12.56 -5.88
CA GLN A 286 10.96 -13.72 -5.05
C GLN A 286 11.21 -13.38 -3.57
N PHE A 287 10.21 -13.59 -2.72
CA PHE A 287 10.33 -13.35 -1.29
C PHE A 287 10.84 -14.60 -0.58
N ILE A 288 11.84 -14.39 0.28
CA ILE A 288 12.41 -15.41 1.15
C ILE A 288 12.27 -14.87 2.58
N ASN A 289 11.31 -15.42 3.33
CA ASN A 289 11.07 -15.00 4.69
C ASN A 289 12.20 -15.47 5.62
N TYR A 290 12.35 -14.75 6.73
CA TYR A 290 13.22 -15.18 7.81
C TYR A 290 12.68 -16.47 8.45
N VAL A 291 13.59 -17.40 8.76
CA VAL A 291 13.29 -18.62 9.51
C VAL A 291 14.08 -18.60 10.81
N ASP A 292 13.36 -18.65 11.94
CA ASP A 292 14.00 -18.83 13.24
C ASP A 292 14.52 -20.25 13.40
N MET A 293 15.84 -20.40 13.32
CA MET A 293 16.54 -21.69 13.42
C MET A 293 16.41 -22.34 14.81
N SER A 294 16.00 -21.60 15.84
CA SER A 294 15.73 -22.15 17.17
C SER A 294 14.37 -22.86 17.24
N THR A 295 13.47 -22.55 16.30
CA THR A 295 12.12 -23.08 16.26
C THR A 295 12.06 -24.35 15.40
N LYS A 296 12.07 -25.52 16.07
CA LYS A 296 11.86 -26.83 15.43
C LYS A 296 10.41 -27.29 15.58
N MET A 297 9.93 -28.02 14.57
CA MET A 297 8.66 -28.74 14.58
C MET A 297 8.96 -30.25 14.60
N ASP A 298 8.39 -30.96 15.57
CA ASP A 298 8.49 -32.42 15.68
C ASP A 298 7.32 -33.05 14.93
N ASN A 299 7.43 -33.14 13.60
CA ASN A 299 6.29 -33.47 12.76
C ASN A 299 5.94 -34.96 12.80
N ILE A 300 4.67 -35.28 12.64
CA ILE A 300 4.26 -36.65 12.36
C ILE A 300 4.86 -37.14 11.02
N PRO A 301 5.30 -38.41 10.90
CA PRO A 301 5.93 -38.95 9.69
C PRO A 301 4.89 -39.32 8.60
N VAL A 302 3.89 -38.49 8.39
CA VAL A 302 2.77 -38.74 7.46
C VAL A 302 2.86 -37.81 6.27
N ILE A 303 2.73 -38.36 5.06
CA ILE A 303 2.56 -37.60 3.81
C ILE A 303 1.14 -37.84 3.32
N ALA A 304 0.34 -36.78 3.20
CA ALA A 304 -1.05 -36.89 2.79
C ALA A 304 -1.50 -35.67 1.99
N ASP A 305 -2.53 -35.86 1.18
CA ASP A 305 -3.25 -34.75 0.54
C ASP A 305 -4.39 -34.33 1.45
N ILE A 306 -4.16 -33.29 2.26
CA ILE A 306 -5.19 -32.75 3.16
C ILE A 306 -6.36 -32.15 2.36
N LEU A 307 -6.09 -31.54 1.21
CA LEU A 307 -7.06 -30.76 0.44
C LEU A 307 -8.10 -31.62 -0.28
N LYS A 308 -7.83 -32.91 -0.54
CA LYS A 308 -8.76 -33.82 -1.25
C LYS A 308 -9.66 -34.68 -0.34
N ASP A 309 -10.11 -34.12 0.79
CA ASP A 309 -11.15 -34.68 1.68
C ASP A 309 -10.90 -36.06 2.31
N ASN A 310 -9.73 -36.66 2.10
CA ASN A 310 -9.38 -37.97 2.64
C ASN A 310 -8.76 -37.92 4.04
N TYR A 311 -8.44 -36.73 4.55
CA TYR A 311 -7.86 -36.53 5.87
C TYR A 311 -8.87 -35.88 6.81
N SER A 312 -9.30 -36.59 7.85
CA SER A 312 -10.35 -36.16 8.77
C SER A 312 -9.81 -35.66 10.11
N THR A 313 -10.66 -35.00 10.89
CA THR A 313 -10.35 -34.62 12.28
C THR A 313 -10.00 -35.84 13.14
N MET A 314 -10.59 -37.01 12.84
CA MET A 314 -10.26 -38.26 13.51
C MET A 314 -8.83 -38.71 13.19
N ASP A 315 -8.39 -38.57 11.94
CA ASP A 315 -7.00 -38.88 11.54
C ASP A 315 -6.01 -37.93 12.20
N TYR A 316 -6.34 -36.63 12.30
CA TYR A 316 -5.56 -35.65 13.04
C TYR A 316 -5.44 -36.02 14.52
N ASN A 317 -6.57 -36.29 15.18
CA ASN A 317 -6.60 -36.66 16.59
C ASN A 317 -5.87 -37.98 16.86
N TRP A 318 -5.97 -38.95 15.94
CA TRP A 318 -5.22 -40.19 16.01
C TRP A 318 -3.71 -39.93 15.95
N ASN A 319 -3.24 -39.22 14.92
CA ASN A 319 -1.82 -38.93 14.73
C ASN A 319 -1.25 -38.15 15.92
N ARG A 320 -1.97 -37.14 16.41
CA ARG A 320 -1.57 -36.36 17.59
C ARG A 320 -1.41 -37.20 18.86
N SER A 321 -2.17 -38.29 18.98
CA SER A 321 -2.26 -39.06 20.23
C SER A 321 -1.32 -40.27 20.27
N PHE A 322 -0.98 -40.84 19.12
CA PHE A 322 -0.34 -42.17 19.06
C PHE A 322 1.07 -42.20 18.49
N TYR A 323 1.58 -41.11 17.90
CA TYR A 323 3.00 -41.02 17.59
C TYR A 323 3.82 -40.73 18.85
N THR A 324 4.80 -41.57 19.12
CA THR A 324 5.78 -41.35 20.18
C THR A 324 6.83 -40.35 19.73
N LYS A 325 7.53 -39.73 20.70
CA LYS A 325 8.55 -38.72 20.42
C LYS A 325 9.67 -39.20 19.50
N ASP A 326 10.04 -40.48 19.57
CA ASP A 326 11.12 -41.06 18.75
C ASP A 326 10.68 -41.34 17.31
N GLU A 327 9.37 -41.33 17.02
CA GLU A 327 8.81 -41.50 15.67
C GLU A 327 8.63 -40.16 14.93
N LEU A 328 8.68 -39.04 15.65
CA LEU A 328 8.50 -37.71 15.07
C LEU A 328 9.73 -37.29 14.25
N ILE A 329 9.47 -36.53 13.20
CA ILE A 329 10.47 -35.99 12.29
C ILE A 329 10.76 -34.54 12.66
N PRO A 330 11.91 -34.25 13.30
CA PRO A 330 12.30 -32.89 13.62
C PRO A 330 12.70 -32.15 12.35
N THR A 331 11.94 -31.12 11.99
CA THR A 331 12.27 -30.22 10.87
C THR A 331 12.24 -28.78 11.32
N ILE A 332 12.99 -27.94 10.62
CA ILE A 332 12.73 -26.50 10.59
C ILE A 332 11.79 -26.18 9.43
N LEU A 333 11.03 -25.10 9.58
CA LEU A 333 10.32 -24.50 8.44
C LEU A 333 11.34 -24.12 7.37
N GLN A 334 11.00 -24.35 6.10
CA GLN A 334 11.92 -24.08 5.00
C GLN A 334 11.40 -22.95 4.13
N THR A 335 12.31 -22.31 3.43
CA THR A 335 12.05 -21.44 2.30
C THR A 335 12.72 -22.02 1.07
N SER A 336 12.40 -21.50 -0.10
CA SER A 336 12.99 -21.99 -1.34
C SER A 336 14.50 -21.83 -1.35
N LYS A 337 15.21 -22.95 -1.54
CA LYS A 337 16.67 -22.98 -1.70
C LYS A 337 17.10 -22.80 -3.16
N GLN A 338 16.19 -23.08 -4.08
CA GLN A 338 16.42 -22.96 -5.51
C GLN A 338 15.53 -21.83 -6.05
N PRO A 339 16.10 -20.67 -6.38
CA PRO A 339 15.33 -19.56 -6.93
C PRO A 339 14.57 -19.99 -8.19
N CYS A 340 13.40 -19.41 -8.43
CA CYS A 340 12.51 -19.72 -9.56
C CYS A 340 11.93 -21.15 -9.60
N ALA A 341 12.17 -21.99 -8.58
CA ALA A 341 11.61 -23.34 -8.52
C ALA A 341 10.16 -23.38 -7.99
N THR A 342 9.76 -22.35 -7.24
CA THR A 342 8.46 -22.28 -6.54
C THR A 342 7.67 -21.02 -6.84
N VAL A 343 8.22 -20.10 -7.64
CA VAL A 343 7.55 -18.89 -8.09
C VAL A 343 7.76 -18.71 -9.58
N PHE A 344 6.70 -18.36 -10.30
CA PHE A 344 6.69 -18.30 -11.76
C PHE A 344 5.93 -17.07 -12.21
N SER A 345 6.48 -16.33 -13.18
CA SER A 345 5.76 -15.26 -13.88
C SER A 345 5.26 -15.81 -15.21
N ASP A 346 3.96 -15.64 -15.47
CA ASP A 346 3.29 -16.00 -16.72
C ASP A 346 2.99 -14.71 -17.51
N PRO A 347 3.78 -14.40 -18.55
CA PRO A 347 3.57 -13.20 -19.37
C PRO A 347 2.29 -13.22 -20.19
N LYS A 348 1.78 -14.41 -20.53
CA LYS A 348 0.62 -14.57 -21.39
C LYS A 348 -0.66 -14.26 -20.62
N GLU A 349 -0.81 -14.88 -19.46
CA GLU A 349 -1.96 -14.66 -18.58
C GLU A 349 -1.76 -13.46 -17.63
N LYS A 350 -0.57 -12.84 -17.64
CA LYS A 350 -0.17 -11.69 -16.82
C LYS A 350 -0.39 -11.93 -15.32
N LYS A 351 0.07 -13.09 -14.84
CA LYS A 351 -0.08 -13.52 -13.45
C LYS A 351 1.23 -14.04 -12.88
N ILE A 352 1.28 -14.15 -11.55
CA ILE A 352 2.32 -14.89 -10.85
C ILE A 352 1.70 -16.13 -10.23
N VAL A 353 2.40 -17.27 -10.33
CA VAL A 353 2.07 -18.51 -9.65
C VAL A 353 3.09 -18.75 -8.56
N ILE A 354 2.63 -18.98 -7.34
CA ILE A 354 3.43 -19.46 -6.21
C ILE A 354 3.05 -20.91 -5.90
N LYS A 355 3.98 -21.70 -5.40
CA LYS A 355 3.76 -23.13 -5.22
C LYS A 355 4.52 -23.70 -4.03
N ASN A 356 3.81 -24.06 -2.96
CA ASN A 356 4.40 -24.85 -1.88
C ASN A 356 4.64 -26.28 -2.41
N PRO A 357 5.90 -26.77 -2.46
CA PRO A 357 6.23 -28.04 -3.07
C PRO A 357 5.78 -29.24 -2.24
N LYS A 358 5.41 -30.32 -2.91
CA LYS A 358 5.17 -31.62 -2.29
C LYS A 358 6.40 -32.19 -1.57
N THR A 359 6.12 -33.13 -0.69
CA THR A 359 7.12 -33.87 0.08
C THR A 359 7.25 -35.30 -0.43
N LYS A 360 8.49 -35.79 -0.49
CA LYS A 360 8.80 -37.20 -0.74
C LYS A 360 9.27 -37.85 0.56
N PHE A 361 9.05 -39.16 0.67
CA PHE A 361 9.54 -39.92 1.81
C PHE A 361 11.07 -39.78 1.93
N GLY A 362 11.56 -39.41 3.12
CA GLY A 362 12.98 -39.12 3.36
C GLY A 362 13.43 -37.69 3.02
N GLU A 363 12.63 -36.92 2.29
CA GLU A 363 12.86 -35.51 1.95
C GLU A 363 11.86 -34.60 2.68
N TRP A 364 11.80 -34.71 4.01
CA TRP A 364 10.79 -34.06 4.84
C TRP A 364 10.91 -32.53 4.82
N LYS A 365 9.89 -31.85 4.28
CA LYS A 365 9.85 -30.39 4.25
C LYS A 365 8.43 -29.82 4.25
N LYS A 366 8.29 -28.68 4.93
CA LYS A 366 7.19 -27.74 4.78
C LYS A 366 7.84 -26.42 4.39
N GLU A 367 7.56 -25.96 3.18
CA GLU A 367 8.28 -24.86 2.56
C GLU A 367 7.33 -23.70 2.28
N SER A 368 7.62 -22.54 2.87
CA SER A 368 6.91 -21.27 2.66
C SER A 368 7.36 -20.62 1.35
N VAL A 369 6.42 -19.98 0.65
CA VAL A 369 6.67 -19.35 -0.66
C VAL A 369 5.97 -18.00 -0.77
N GLY A 370 6.51 -17.10 -1.59
CA GLY A 370 5.86 -15.83 -1.86
C GLY A 370 6.65 -14.89 -2.75
N ILE A 371 6.07 -13.71 -2.92
CA ILE A 371 6.62 -12.61 -3.71
C ILE A 371 6.60 -11.30 -2.91
N ILE A 372 7.48 -10.38 -3.29
CA ILE A 372 7.53 -9.02 -2.77
C ILE A 372 7.61 -8.01 -3.92
N THR A 373 6.92 -6.87 -3.82
CA THR A 373 7.13 -5.77 -4.77
C THR A 373 8.53 -5.19 -4.60
N ARG A 374 9.09 -4.65 -5.68
CA ARG A 374 10.43 -4.01 -5.64
C ARG A 374 10.37 -2.50 -5.43
N HIS A 375 9.21 -1.91 -5.63
CA HIS A 375 8.97 -0.48 -5.60
C HIS A 375 7.95 -0.18 -4.50
N GLY A 376 8.38 0.56 -3.48
CA GLY A 376 7.52 0.89 -2.36
C GLY A 376 6.84 2.24 -2.52
N PHE A 377 5.74 2.39 -1.79
CA PHE A 377 5.00 3.64 -1.67
C PHE A 377 4.78 4.00 -0.22
N THR A 378 4.55 5.29 0.03
CA THR A 378 4.03 5.78 1.30
C THR A 378 2.55 6.07 1.13
N TYR A 379 1.72 5.34 1.88
CA TYR A 379 0.27 5.24 1.71
C TYR A 379 -0.14 4.58 0.39
N GLY A 380 -1.44 4.33 0.25
CA GLY A 380 -2.02 3.75 -0.96
C GLY A 380 -3.14 2.79 -0.63
N LYS A 381 -4.00 2.57 -1.61
CA LYS A 381 -5.02 1.52 -1.57
C LYS A 381 -4.52 0.33 -2.38
N TYR A 382 -3.93 -0.63 -1.69
CA TYR A 382 -3.38 -1.86 -2.28
C TYR A 382 -4.51 -2.85 -2.46
N ARG A 383 -4.92 -3.09 -3.70
CA ARG A 383 -5.93 -4.07 -4.06
C ARG A 383 -5.28 -5.23 -4.81
N VAL A 384 -5.47 -6.43 -4.30
CA VAL A 384 -4.92 -7.66 -4.89
C VAL A 384 -6.06 -8.58 -5.30
N LYS A 385 -6.00 -9.11 -6.51
CA LYS A 385 -6.86 -10.19 -6.98
C LYS A 385 -6.06 -11.49 -6.94
N VAL A 386 -6.52 -12.47 -6.18
CA VAL A 386 -5.77 -13.72 -5.96
C VAL A 386 -6.67 -14.95 -6.02
N LYS A 387 -6.06 -16.09 -6.36
CA LYS A 387 -6.58 -17.45 -6.18
C LYS A 387 -5.57 -18.21 -5.32
N LEU A 388 -5.54 -17.92 -4.03
CA LEU A 388 -4.73 -18.68 -3.07
C LEU A 388 -5.46 -19.97 -2.69
N THR A 389 -4.74 -20.94 -2.13
CA THR A 389 -5.33 -22.22 -1.74
C THR A 389 -6.40 -22.06 -0.65
N GLU A 390 -7.46 -22.87 -0.72
CA GLU A 390 -8.32 -23.15 0.44
C GLU A 390 -7.45 -23.65 1.60
N LEU A 391 -7.79 -23.22 2.82
CA LEU A 391 -7.07 -23.55 4.03
C LEU A 391 -7.66 -24.77 4.73
N LEU A 392 -8.95 -25.01 4.54
CA LEU A 392 -9.70 -26.11 5.13
C LEU A 392 -10.10 -27.12 4.04
N ASN A 393 -10.14 -28.39 4.40
CA ASN A 393 -10.82 -29.39 3.58
C ASN A 393 -12.29 -29.53 3.99
N LYS A 394 -13.07 -30.35 3.28
CA LYS A 394 -14.50 -30.57 3.61
C LYS A 394 -14.73 -31.35 4.92
N LYS A 395 -13.66 -31.73 5.62
CA LYS A 395 -13.68 -32.25 7.00
C LYS A 395 -13.27 -31.20 8.04
N ASN A 396 -13.17 -29.93 7.64
CA ASN A 396 -12.82 -28.79 8.49
C ASN A 396 -11.40 -28.87 9.08
N VAL A 397 -10.49 -29.64 8.46
CA VAL A 397 -9.10 -29.76 8.88
C VAL A 397 -8.24 -28.74 8.14
N TRP A 398 -7.46 -27.97 8.91
CA TRP A 398 -6.53 -26.99 8.35
C TRP A 398 -5.34 -27.68 7.66
N ASN A 399 -4.95 -27.17 6.50
CA ASN A 399 -3.78 -27.65 5.75
C ASN A 399 -2.43 -27.17 6.33
N GLY A 400 -2.46 -26.27 7.31
CA GLY A 400 -1.29 -25.71 7.98
C GLY A 400 -0.70 -24.47 7.31
N LEU A 401 -1.30 -23.95 6.24
CA LEU A 401 -0.86 -22.72 5.58
C LEU A 401 -1.57 -21.50 6.14
N THR A 402 -0.82 -20.42 6.31
CA THR A 402 -1.33 -19.05 6.40
C THR A 402 -1.24 -18.44 5.02
N ASN A 403 -2.36 -17.98 4.48
CA ASN A 403 -2.36 -17.10 3.31
C ASN A 403 -2.15 -15.66 3.84
N ALA A 404 -1.11 -14.96 3.37
CA ALA A 404 -0.83 -13.62 3.86
C ALA A 404 -0.64 -12.61 2.73
N ILE A 405 -1.18 -11.40 2.93
CA ILE A 405 -1.05 -10.23 2.06
C ILE A 405 -0.69 -9.06 2.96
N TRP A 406 0.53 -8.57 2.91
CA TRP A 406 1.00 -7.64 3.94
C TRP A 406 1.99 -6.62 3.41
N LEU A 407 2.10 -5.49 4.11
CA LEU A 407 3.03 -4.43 3.81
C LEU A 407 4.19 -4.50 4.79
N ILE A 408 5.42 -4.35 4.31
CA ILE A 408 6.64 -4.26 5.15
C ILE A 408 7.46 -3.04 4.79
N THR A 409 8.16 -2.46 5.75
CA THR A 409 9.16 -1.41 5.50
C THR A 409 10.11 -1.74 4.34
N GLN A 410 10.35 -0.76 3.47
CA GLN A 410 11.35 -0.90 2.40
C GLN A 410 12.75 -0.64 2.94
N GLY A 411 13.58 -1.68 3.00
CA GLY A 411 14.99 -1.57 3.37
C GLY A 411 15.19 -1.25 4.86
N GLY A 412 16.41 -0.85 5.21
CA GLY A 412 16.75 -0.42 6.58
C GLY A 412 17.47 0.93 6.58
N GLY A 413 17.36 1.65 7.69
CA GLY A 413 18.11 2.88 7.97
C GLY A 413 17.27 4.14 8.11
N GLU A 414 17.93 5.20 8.58
CA GLU A 414 17.26 6.44 9.03
C GLU A 414 16.45 7.17 7.94
N TRP A 415 16.78 6.95 6.66
CA TRP A 415 16.05 7.53 5.54
C TRP A 415 14.58 7.08 5.50
N ASN A 416 14.26 5.90 6.07
CA ASN A 416 12.91 5.33 6.11
C ASN A 416 12.33 5.24 7.53
N ASN A 417 12.86 6.03 8.48
CA ASN A 417 12.29 6.12 9.81
C ASN A 417 10.85 6.65 9.74
N ARG A 418 9.99 6.07 10.60
CA ARG A 418 8.64 6.59 10.88
C ARG A 418 8.71 7.95 11.59
N ARG A 419 7.56 8.62 11.69
CA ARG A 419 7.37 9.76 12.59
C ARG A 419 7.80 9.39 14.02
N ASN A 420 8.43 10.34 14.71
CA ASN A 420 8.85 10.16 16.09
C ASN A 420 7.67 9.80 16.99
N CYS A 421 7.89 8.83 17.87
CA CYS A 421 7.07 8.57 19.04
C CYS A 421 7.66 9.31 20.24
N ASN A 422 6.97 10.32 20.74
CA ASN A 422 7.51 11.24 21.75
C ASN A 422 7.07 10.89 23.18
N LYS A 423 6.12 9.96 23.35
CA LYS A 423 5.60 9.54 24.65
C LYS A 423 6.33 8.30 25.17
N ASP A 424 6.49 8.24 26.50
CA ASP A 424 7.06 7.10 27.25
C ASP A 424 8.41 6.57 26.72
N GLY A 425 9.26 7.46 26.22
CA GLY A 425 10.60 7.13 25.71
C GLY A 425 10.63 6.63 24.26
N GLY A 426 9.48 6.49 23.59
CA GLY A 426 9.36 6.18 22.17
C GLY A 426 8.97 4.74 21.85
N TYR A 427 9.29 4.29 20.64
CA TYR A 427 9.05 2.93 20.14
C TYR A 427 9.94 1.90 20.82
N MET A 428 9.50 0.64 20.87
CA MET A 428 10.40 -0.48 21.16
C MET A 428 11.41 -0.64 20.03
N ALA A 429 12.71 -0.71 20.36
CA ALA A 429 13.79 -0.59 19.38
C ALA A 429 13.97 -1.82 18.49
N THR A 430 13.61 -3.01 18.96
CA THR A 430 13.83 -4.26 18.23
C THR A 430 12.52 -5.00 18.03
N TYR A 431 12.37 -5.72 16.92
CA TYR A 431 11.18 -6.53 16.64
C TYR A 431 10.97 -7.67 17.65
N TRP A 432 12.05 -8.36 18.06
CA TRP A 432 12.01 -9.53 18.95
C TRP A 432 12.22 -9.23 20.44
N GLY A 433 12.35 -7.97 20.85
CA GLY A 433 12.71 -7.63 22.22
C GLY A 433 11.62 -7.98 23.25
N GLY A 434 12.01 -8.30 24.48
CA GLY A 434 11.07 -8.49 25.59
C GLY A 434 10.63 -7.17 26.25
N ALA A 435 10.02 -7.27 27.44
CA ALA A 435 9.62 -6.12 28.25
C ALA A 435 10.78 -5.18 28.66
N ASN A 436 12.04 -5.65 28.54
CA ASN A 436 13.25 -4.89 28.84
C ASN A 436 13.91 -4.27 27.60
N ASP A 437 13.26 -4.33 26.43
CA ASP A 437 13.81 -3.72 25.22
C ASP A 437 13.97 -2.20 25.39
N LYS A 438 14.97 -1.64 24.71
CA LYS A 438 15.21 -0.21 24.72
C LYS A 438 14.06 0.50 24.00
N ARG A 439 13.68 1.67 24.50
CA ARG A 439 12.82 2.60 23.76
C ARG A 439 13.62 3.67 23.01
N VAL A 440 13.22 3.97 21.78
CA VAL A 440 13.87 4.93 20.88
C VAL A 440 12.83 5.84 20.21
N PRO A 441 13.17 7.11 19.92
CA PRO A 441 12.19 8.04 19.33
C PRO A 441 11.66 7.61 17.97
N ALA A 442 12.47 6.94 17.16
CA ALA A 442 12.11 6.51 15.81
C ALA A 442 12.68 5.13 15.48
N VAL A 443 11.94 4.39 14.68
CA VAL A 443 12.33 3.11 14.07
C VAL A 443 11.93 3.14 12.60
N ASP A 444 12.59 2.34 11.77
CA ASP A 444 12.24 2.10 10.38
C ASP A 444 11.26 0.91 10.21
N TYR A 445 11.22 -0.03 11.17
CA TYR A 445 10.33 -1.18 11.10
C TYR A 445 8.86 -0.78 11.11
N THR A 446 8.15 -1.25 10.09
CA THR A 446 6.71 -1.12 9.91
C THR A 446 6.17 -2.33 9.21
N GLU A 447 4.97 -2.72 9.62
CA GLU A 447 4.27 -3.86 9.06
C GLU A 447 2.74 -3.64 9.22
N ILE A 448 1.99 -3.95 8.15
CA ILE A 448 0.52 -3.94 8.13
C ILE A 448 0.07 -5.25 7.49
N ASP A 449 -0.63 -6.08 8.26
CA ASP A 449 -0.89 -7.46 7.86
C ASP A 449 -2.32 -7.73 7.51
N PHE A 450 -2.46 -8.64 6.55
CA PHE A 450 -3.66 -9.40 6.25
C PHE A 450 -3.27 -10.88 6.33
N GLU A 451 -3.33 -11.48 7.53
CA GLU A 451 -2.97 -12.89 7.76
C GLU A 451 -4.21 -13.75 7.92
N ILE A 452 -4.29 -14.84 7.15
CA ILE A 452 -5.50 -15.63 7.02
C ILE A 452 -5.17 -17.09 7.33
N LEU A 453 -5.75 -17.59 8.42
CA LEU A 453 -5.41 -18.89 8.99
C LEU A 453 -6.52 -19.43 9.88
N LYS A 454 -6.38 -20.67 10.37
CA LYS A 454 -7.29 -21.25 11.35
C LYS A 454 -6.83 -20.97 12.78
N THR A 455 -7.47 -20.01 13.45
CA THR A 455 -7.22 -19.63 14.86
C THR A 455 -8.55 -19.23 15.54
N PRO A 456 -8.65 -19.22 16.88
CA PRO A 456 -9.78 -18.59 17.56
C PRO A 456 -9.76 -17.06 17.43
N PRO A 457 -10.92 -16.40 17.65
CA PRO A 457 -10.98 -14.96 17.85
C PRO A 457 -10.24 -14.54 19.13
N TYR A 458 -9.74 -13.29 19.19
CA TYR A 458 -9.04 -12.79 20.39
C TYR A 458 -9.98 -12.39 21.52
N CYS A 459 -11.19 -11.96 21.21
CA CYS A 459 -12.13 -11.40 22.17
C CYS A 459 -13.42 -12.23 22.26
N PRO A 460 -13.35 -13.54 22.60
CA PRO A 460 -14.55 -14.35 22.78
C PRO A 460 -15.25 -13.99 24.10
N ASP A 461 -16.58 -14.19 24.15
CA ASP A 461 -17.40 -13.88 25.33
C ASP A 461 -17.03 -14.71 26.58
N ASN A 462 -16.40 -15.89 26.40
CA ASN A 462 -16.15 -16.85 27.47
C ASN A 462 -14.70 -17.39 27.42
N VAL A 463 -13.81 -16.79 28.22
CA VAL A 463 -12.43 -17.23 28.55
C VAL A 463 -11.47 -17.41 27.35
N PHE A 464 -10.52 -16.48 27.23
CA PHE A 464 -9.41 -16.56 26.28
C PHE A 464 -8.14 -17.15 26.94
N PRO A 465 -7.40 -18.06 26.28
CA PRO A 465 -7.74 -18.81 25.06
C PRO A 465 -8.69 -19.99 25.34
N PRO A 466 -9.44 -20.50 24.34
CA PRO A 466 -10.30 -21.67 24.53
C PRO A 466 -9.52 -22.87 25.08
N VAL A 467 -10.08 -23.52 26.10
CA VAL A 467 -9.45 -24.66 26.78
C VAL A 467 -9.70 -25.93 25.98
N TYR A 468 -8.69 -26.36 25.22
CA TYR A 468 -8.72 -27.65 24.55
C TYR A 468 -8.55 -28.78 25.56
N LYS A 469 -9.39 -29.82 25.47
CA LYS A 469 -9.14 -31.06 26.22
C LYS A 469 -7.89 -31.73 25.65
N ASN A 470 -6.95 -32.07 26.52
CA ASN A 470 -5.80 -32.87 26.11
C ASN A 470 -6.25 -34.32 25.86
N PRO A 471 -5.84 -34.92 24.72
CA PRO A 471 -6.12 -36.33 24.49
C PRO A 471 -5.32 -37.19 25.47
N ALA A 472 -5.85 -38.38 25.78
CA ALA A 472 -5.15 -39.46 26.46
C ALA A 472 -4.97 -40.63 25.50
N ASP A 473 -3.77 -41.21 25.52
CA ASP A 473 -3.24 -42.27 24.65
C ASP A 473 -3.84 -43.67 24.92
N ASN A 474 -5.16 -43.75 25.06
CA ASN A 474 -5.88 -45.00 25.24
C ASN A 474 -6.63 -45.39 23.95
N ASN A 475 -5.96 -46.17 23.10
CA ASN A 475 -6.54 -46.66 21.84
C ASN A 475 -7.79 -47.55 22.01
N LYS A 476 -8.10 -48.00 23.23
CA LYS A 476 -9.31 -48.78 23.54
C LYS A 476 -10.52 -47.89 23.87
N ASN A 477 -10.31 -46.59 24.09
CA ASN A 477 -11.38 -45.65 24.39
C ASN A 477 -11.34 -44.46 23.42
N ASN A 478 -12.18 -44.51 22.38
CA ASN A 478 -12.24 -43.46 21.35
C ASN A 478 -12.41 -42.05 21.93
N SER A 479 -13.26 -41.88 22.94
CA SER A 479 -13.51 -40.57 23.56
C SER A 479 -12.32 -40.00 24.33
N SER A 480 -11.28 -40.80 24.62
CA SER A 480 -10.10 -40.31 25.32
C SER A 480 -9.15 -39.55 24.41
N TRP A 481 -9.08 -39.89 23.11
CA TRP A 481 -8.14 -39.29 22.17
C TRP A 481 -8.82 -38.53 21.03
N ASN A 482 -10.02 -38.92 20.62
CA ASN A 482 -10.80 -38.22 19.60
C ASN A 482 -11.60 -37.07 20.21
N ILE A 483 -10.87 -36.02 20.59
CA ILE A 483 -11.43 -34.82 21.21
C ILE A 483 -12.12 -33.97 20.15
N GLN A 484 -13.38 -33.58 20.43
CA GLN A 484 -14.11 -32.62 19.61
C GLN A 484 -13.53 -31.21 19.79
N MET A 485 -13.50 -30.44 18.69
CA MET A 485 -13.12 -29.04 18.76
C MET A 485 -14.16 -28.25 19.57
N PRO A 486 -13.75 -27.21 20.31
CA PRO A 486 -14.69 -26.28 20.95
C PRO A 486 -15.63 -25.64 19.94
N GLU A 487 -16.87 -25.35 20.34
CA GLU A 487 -17.89 -24.73 19.47
C GLU A 487 -17.48 -23.31 19.01
N GLU A 488 -16.61 -22.65 19.78
CA GLU A 488 -16.06 -21.32 19.48
C GLU A 488 -15.11 -21.33 18.27
N ILE A 489 -14.73 -22.51 17.77
CA ILE A 489 -13.98 -22.67 16.53
C ILE A 489 -14.97 -22.97 15.41
N GLY A 490 -15.41 -21.92 14.70
CA GLY A 490 -16.46 -22.07 13.68
C GLY A 490 -16.13 -23.11 12.61
N GLU A 491 -17.07 -23.99 12.27
CA GLU A 491 -16.91 -24.94 11.17
C GLU A 491 -16.93 -24.22 9.81
N GLY A 492 -16.03 -24.60 8.90
CA GLY A 492 -15.91 -23.99 7.56
C GLY A 492 -15.37 -22.55 7.55
N ASN A 493 -15.09 -21.98 8.73
CA ASN A 493 -14.58 -20.63 8.87
C ASN A 493 -13.08 -20.61 9.14
N ILE A 494 -12.44 -19.59 8.62
CA ILE A 494 -11.06 -19.18 8.87
C ILE A 494 -11.06 -17.80 9.50
N THR A 495 -9.95 -17.42 10.11
CA THR A 495 -9.79 -16.08 10.67
C THR A 495 -9.00 -15.22 9.72
N VAL A 496 -9.57 -14.06 9.43
CA VAL A 496 -8.89 -12.90 8.85
C VAL A 496 -8.34 -12.05 10.00
N ALA A 497 -7.02 -12.03 10.16
CA ALA A 497 -6.32 -11.18 11.12
C ALA A 497 -5.80 -9.92 10.42
N CYS A 498 -6.22 -8.76 10.95
CA CYS A 498 -5.78 -7.45 10.49
C CYS A 498 -4.86 -6.85 11.56
N THR A 499 -3.57 -6.71 11.27
CA THR A 499 -2.58 -6.30 12.26
C THR A 499 -1.86 -5.02 11.83
N ASN A 500 -1.64 -4.09 12.75
CA ASN A 500 -0.72 -2.97 12.57
C ASN A 500 0.41 -3.05 13.59
N TRP A 501 1.66 -3.13 13.13
CA TRP A 501 2.84 -3.12 13.97
C TRP A 501 3.24 -1.69 14.28
N ASP A 502 2.69 -1.13 15.36
CA ASP A 502 3.00 0.22 15.83
C ASP A 502 4.22 0.29 16.76
N MET A 503 4.91 -0.84 16.94
CA MET A 503 6.11 -0.97 17.75
C MET A 503 5.92 -0.46 19.19
N ALA A 504 4.69 -0.61 19.71
CA ALA A 504 4.26 -0.17 21.03
C ALA A 504 4.51 1.32 21.29
N CYS A 505 4.24 2.17 20.29
CA CYS A 505 4.22 3.62 20.49
C CYS A 505 2.98 4.05 21.27
N HIS A 506 3.20 4.73 22.41
CA HIS A 506 2.12 5.14 23.32
C HIS A 506 1.52 6.52 23.00
N GLU A 507 1.90 7.15 21.88
CA GLU A 507 1.33 8.43 21.43
C GLU A 507 -0.19 8.42 21.21
N PRO A 508 -0.80 7.35 20.65
CA PRO A 508 -2.24 7.31 20.44
C PRO A 508 -3.01 7.56 21.74
N VAL A 509 -4.03 8.42 21.67
CA VAL A 509 -4.79 8.87 22.85
C VAL A 509 -5.52 7.74 23.57
N ASN A 510 -5.90 6.69 22.83
CA ASN A 510 -6.60 5.50 23.30
C ASN A 510 -5.70 4.25 23.16
N PHE A 511 -4.42 4.36 23.52
CA PHE A 511 -3.51 3.21 23.55
C PHE A 511 -3.95 2.22 24.65
N GLY A 512 -4.61 1.12 24.24
CA GLY A 512 -5.21 0.12 25.13
C GLY A 512 -4.51 -1.24 25.12
N VAL A 513 -4.74 -2.01 26.20
CA VAL A 513 -4.36 -3.43 26.36
C VAL A 513 -5.64 -4.25 26.50
N GLY A 514 -5.60 -5.52 26.08
CA GLY A 514 -6.76 -6.38 25.97
C GLY A 514 -7.67 -5.96 24.82
N CYS A 515 -8.93 -6.36 24.91
CA CYS A 515 -9.96 -6.08 23.90
C CYS A 515 -10.51 -4.66 24.06
N ASN A 516 -10.45 -3.88 22.98
CA ASN A 516 -10.92 -2.50 22.94
C ASN A 516 -11.76 -2.27 21.67
N PRO A 517 -13.01 -1.82 21.81
CA PRO A 517 -13.88 -1.61 20.67
C PRO A 517 -13.51 -0.33 19.91
N ILE A 518 -13.64 -0.38 18.59
CA ILE A 518 -13.56 0.78 17.70
C ILE A 518 -14.70 0.72 16.67
N THR A 519 -15.35 1.86 16.42
CA THR A 519 -16.49 1.92 15.49
C THR A 519 -16.11 2.65 14.20
N TYR A 520 -16.51 2.08 13.06
CA TYR A 520 -16.39 2.70 11.75
C TYR A 520 -17.63 2.40 10.90
N LYS A 521 -18.26 3.46 10.37
CA LYS A 521 -19.47 3.38 9.54
C LYS A 521 -20.58 2.49 10.12
N GLY A 522 -20.75 2.51 11.44
CA GLY A 522 -21.78 1.75 12.15
C GLY A 522 -21.42 0.29 12.44
N GLN A 523 -20.23 -0.18 12.06
CA GLN A 523 -19.69 -1.48 12.45
C GLN A 523 -18.69 -1.31 13.60
N THR A 524 -18.72 -2.21 14.57
CA THR A 524 -17.74 -2.28 15.67
C THR A 524 -16.72 -3.37 15.38
N PHE A 525 -15.46 -3.07 15.64
CA PHE A 525 -14.31 -3.97 15.54
C PHE A 525 -13.65 -4.06 16.92
N GLU A 526 -13.14 -5.23 17.28
CA GLU A 526 -12.48 -5.47 18.56
C GLU A 526 -10.98 -5.56 18.34
N THR A 527 -10.27 -4.50 18.72
CA THR A 527 -8.80 -4.46 18.70
C THR A 527 -8.25 -5.17 19.92
N HIS A 528 -7.16 -5.91 19.76
CA HIS A 528 -6.51 -6.62 20.85
C HIS A 528 -5.00 -6.34 20.89
N ARG A 529 -4.50 -6.01 22.09
CA ARG A 529 -3.06 -5.93 22.40
C ARG A 529 -2.77 -6.73 23.67
N TRP A 530 -1.74 -7.57 23.64
CA TRP A 530 -1.42 -8.46 24.76
C TRP A 530 -0.98 -7.74 26.03
N ASP A 531 -0.13 -6.73 25.88
CA ASP A 531 0.36 -5.90 26.98
C ASP A 531 0.87 -4.54 26.43
N HIS A 532 1.27 -3.63 27.31
CA HIS A 532 1.72 -2.30 26.91
C HIS A 532 3.00 -2.27 26.05
N ASN A 533 3.81 -3.33 26.11
CA ASN A 533 5.05 -3.48 25.36
C ASN A 533 4.90 -4.36 24.11
N TYR A 534 3.72 -4.96 23.90
CA TYR A 534 3.44 -5.73 22.70
C TYR A 534 3.34 -4.80 21.48
N ARG A 535 4.08 -5.16 20.42
CA ARG A 535 4.43 -4.26 19.31
C ARG A 535 3.36 -4.11 18.23
N ALA A 536 2.27 -4.83 18.37
CA ALA A 536 1.21 -4.87 17.38
C ALA A 536 -0.16 -4.69 18.03
N LEU A 537 -1.08 -4.13 17.25
CA LEU A 537 -2.51 -4.14 17.54
C LEU A 537 -3.16 -5.02 16.47
N THR A 538 -4.00 -5.98 16.89
CA THR A 538 -4.61 -6.94 15.96
C THR A 538 -6.12 -7.01 16.14
N GLU A 539 -6.84 -7.06 15.03
CA GLU A 539 -8.25 -7.43 14.96
C GLU A 539 -8.38 -8.81 14.31
N LYS A 540 -9.35 -9.61 14.76
CA LYS A 540 -9.64 -10.93 14.17
C LYS A 540 -11.11 -11.00 13.79
N LYS A 541 -11.38 -11.43 12.57
CA LYS A 541 -12.74 -11.66 12.06
C LYS A 541 -12.84 -13.05 11.44
N GLU A 542 -13.86 -13.81 11.80
CA GLU A 542 -14.14 -15.08 11.12
C GLU A 542 -14.83 -14.87 9.78
N GLU A 543 -14.40 -15.60 8.76
CA GLU A 543 -14.92 -15.55 7.39
C GLU A 543 -14.92 -16.97 6.80
N SER A 544 -15.76 -17.24 5.80
CA SER A 544 -15.89 -18.56 5.17
C SER A 544 -14.67 -18.89 4.28
N ASP A 545 -14.05 -20.05 4.47
CA ASP A 545 -12.94 -20.51 3.61
C ASP A 545 -13.40 -20.73 2.17
N ASP A 546 -14.56 -21.39 1.98
CA ASP A 546 -15.18 -21.61 0.68
C ASP A 546 -15.50 -20.29 -0.06
N GLU A 547 -15.93 -19.24 0.65
CA GLU A 547 -16.17 -17.91 0.04
C GLU A 547 -14.86 -17.27 -0.45
N LEU A 548 -13.83 -17.28 0.41
CA LEU A 548 -12.58 -16.55 0.17
C LEU A 548 -11.66 -17.27 -0.83
N PHE A 549 -11.65 -18.60 -0.83
CA PHE A 549 -10.66 -19.39 -1.57
C PHE A 549 -11.23 -20.54 -2.40
N GLY A 550 -12.51 -20.91 -2.22
CA GLY A 550 -13.17 -21.95 -3.02
C GLY A 550 -13.55 -21.52 -4.44
N GLY A 551 -13.50 -20.21 -4.74
CA GLY A 551 -13.83 -19.63 -6.04
C GLY A 551 -12.66 -19.55 -7.03
N GLU A 552 -12.92 -18.92 -8.18
CA GLU A 552 -11.86 -18.66 -9.18
C GLU A 552 -10.87 -17.58 -8.74
N TYR A 553 -11.32 -16.64 -7.92
CA TYR A 553 -10.51 -15.60 -7.28
C TYR A 553 -11.30 -14.90 -6.19
N TYR A 554 -10.58 -14.11 -5.40
CA TYR A 554 -11.16 -13.14 -4.47
C TYR A 554 -10.28 -11.89 -4.40
N TYR A 555 -10.85 -10.78 -3.94
CA TYR A 555 -10.09 -9.55 -3.74
C TYR A 555 -9.84 -9.26 -2.27
N PHE A 556 -8.64 -8.76 -2.00
CA PHE A 556 -8.19 -8.28 -0.71
C PHE A 556 -7.66 -6.86 -0.88
N GLU A 557 -7.96 -5.98 0.07
CA GLU A 557 -7.58 -4.57 0.01
C GLU A 557 -7.05 -4.06 1.36
N ILE A 558 -5.89 -3.41 1.32
CA ILE A 558 -5.34 -2.59 2.40
C ILE A 558 -5.38 -1.14 1.95
N ASP A 559 -6.29 -0.35 2.52
CA ASP A 559 -6.38 1.10 2.32
C ASP A 559 -5.66 1.80 3.47
N TRP A 560 -4.36 2.05 3.26
CA TRP A 560 -3.49 2.67 4.23
C TRP A 560 -3.37 4.17 3.96
N ARG A 561 -3.81 4.96 4.94
CA ARG A 561 -3.93 6.42 4.88
C ARG A 561 -3.11 7.07 6.00
N PRO A 562 -2.91 8.40 5.95
CA PRO A 562 -2.13 9.10 6.98
C PRO A 562 -2.63 8.96 8.42
N THR A 563 -3.93 8.69 8.62
CA THR A 563 -4.56 8.65 9.95
C THR A 563 -5.35 7.36 10.21
N GLU A 564 -5.45 6.44 9.25
CA GLU A 564 -6.25 5.23 9.36
C GLU A 564 -5.75 4.11 8.44
N ILE A 565 -6.08 2.88 8.79
CA ILE A 565 -5.90 1.69 7.95
C ILE A 565 -7.26 0.98 7.89
N ILE A 566 -7.71 0.66 6.68
CA ILE A 566 -8.96 -0.08 6.46
C ILE A 566 -8.66 -1.33 5.65
N TRP A 567 -9.10 -2.48 6.14
CA TRP A 567 -8.99 -3.76 5.46
C TRP A 567 -10.33 -4.16 4.86
N ARG A 568 -10.33 -4.57 3.59
CA ARG A 568 -11.55 -5.00 2.90
C ARG A 568 -11.32 -6.29 2.12
N ILE A 569 -12.40 -7.03 1.94
CA ILE A 569 -12.42 -8.22 1.08
C ILE A 569 -13.73 -8.29 0.30
N GLY A 570 -13.70 -8.90 -0.89
CA GLY A 570 -14.92 -9.09 -1.68
C GLY A 570 -14.69 -9.83 -2.98
N ALA A 571 -15.78 -10.30 -3.58
CA ALA A 571 -15.73 -10.97 -4.88
C ALA A 571 -15.38 -10.02 -6.03
N GLU A 572 -15.69 -8.73 -5.89
CA GLU A 572 -15.36 -7.68 -6.88
C GLU A 572 -15.04 -6.35 -6.17
N PRO A 573 -14.32 -5.41 -6.82
CA PRO A 573 -13.92 -4.14 -6.20
C PRO A 573 -15.07 -3.29 -5.65
N ASP A 574 -16.24 -3.31 -6.29
CA ASP A 574 -17.44 -2.58 -5.89
C ASP A 574 -18.30 -3.35 -4.86
N LYS A 575 -17.93 -4.59 -4.54
CA LYS A 575 -18.64 -5.48 -3.61
C LYS A 575 -17.83 -5.83 -2.37
N MET A 576 -16.78 -5.07 -2.07
CA MET A 576 -15.96 -5.32 -0.90
C MET A 576 -16.62 -4.87 0.40
N ARG A 577 -16.48 -5.68 1.45
CA ARG A 577 -16.88 -5.37 2.83
C ARG A 577 -15.66 -5.06 3.69
N VAL A 578 -15.85 -4.24 4.72
CA VAL A 578 -14.80 -3.96 5.72
C VAL A 578 -14.69 -5.13 6.68
N VAL A 579 -13.46 -5.58 6.93
CA VAL A 579 -13.15 -6.69 7.84
C VAL A 579 -12.22 -6.29 8.98
N GLY A 580 -11.56 -5.13 8.86
CA GLY A 580 -10.80 -4.51 9.95
C GLY A 580 -10.68 -3.00 9.76
N TYR A 581 -10.49 -2.27 10.85
CA TYR A 581 -10.34 -0.82 10.85
C TYR A 581 -9.56 -0.30 12.08
N MET A 582 -8.47 0.42 11.82
CA MET A 582 -7.70 1.09 12.87
C MET A 582 -7.46 2.55 12.50
N ASN A 583 -7.32 3.42 13.51
CA ASN A 583 -6.96 4.82 13.31
C ASN A 583 -5.89 5.31 14.30
N ASP A 584 -5.41 6.52 14.03
CA ASP A 584 -4.36 7.22 14.79
C ASP A 584 -4.70 7.49 16.27
N LYS A 585 -5.95 7.26 16.68
CA LYS A 585 -6.34 7.37 18.09
C LYS A 585 -6.02 6.12 18.90
N VAL A 586 -5.98 4.93 18.28
CA VAL A 586 -5.75 3.65 18.98
C VAL A 586 -4.37 3.04 18.70
N THR A 587 -3.75 3.40 17.58
CA THR A 587 -2.46 2.85 17.15
C THR A 587 -1.65 3.89 16.38
N SER A 588 -0.32 3.79 16.40
CA SER A 588 0.52 4.66 15.56
C SER A 588 0.48 4.17 14.11
N ILE A 589 -0.05 5.01 13.22
CA ILE A 589 -0.14 4.70 11.79
C ILE A 589 1.22 4.94 11.13
N PRO A 590 1.80 3.96 10.42
CA PRO A 590 3.09 4.13 9.75
C PRO A 590 2.99 5.19 8.65
N ASN A 591 4.09 5.93 8.43
CA ASN A 591 4.19 6.99 7.41
C ASN A 591 5.49 6.92 6.60
N ASN A 592 6.24 5.84 6.72
CA ASN A 592 7.45 5.54 5.95
C ASN A 592 7.11 4.70 4.70
N GLN A 593 8.05 4.44 3.79
CA GLN A 593 7.80 3.70 2.55
C GLN A 593 7.76 2.18 2.79
N MET A 594 6.77 1.48 2.21
CA MET A 594 6.58 0.03 2.37
C MET A 594 6.44 -0.72 1.05
N LEU A 595 6.77 -2.00 1.06
CA LEU A 595 6.62 -2.98 -0.02
C LEU A 595 5.48 -3.95 0.29
N LEU A 596 4.79 -4.45 -0.73
CA LEU A 596 3.75 -5.46 -0.59
C LEU A 596 4.34 -6.87 -0.73
N ILE A 597 3.95 -7.77 0.17
CA ILE A 597 4.26 -9.19 0.16
C ILE A 597 2.97 -10.00 0.01
N ILE A 598 3.02 -11.07 -0.78
CA ILE A 598 1.95 -12.06 -0.89
C ILE A 598 2.56 -13.44 -0.76
N THR A 599 2.11 -14.23 0.22
CA THR A 599 2.74 -15.50 0.59
C THR A 599 1.73 -16.58 0.97
N GLN A 600 2.21 -17.82 0.89
CA GLN A 600 1.63 -19.02 1.51
C GLN A 600 2.66 -19.63 2.44
N GLU A 601 2.44 -19.50 3.74
CA GLU A 601 3.45 -19.74 4.76
C GLU A 601 3.04 -20.82 5.77
N TYR A 602 4.00 -21.66 6.14
CA TYR A 602 3.90 -22.48 7.34
C TYR A 602 4.52 -21.71 8.52
N HIS A 603 3.91 -21.78 9.71
CA HIS A 603 4.34 -21.07 10.91
C HIS A 603 4.28 -21.95 12.14
N ASN A 604 5.09 -21.65 13.14
CA ASN A 604 4.87 -22.29 14.43
C ASN A 604 3.55 -21.79 15.02
N THR A 605 2.59 -22.70 15.25
CA THR A 605 1.29 -22.38 15.84
C THR A 605 1.38 -21.83 17.25
N LYS A 606 2.53 -21.96 17.91
CA LYS A 606 2.83 -21.24 19.16
C LYS A 606 2.78 -19.72 19.03
N TRP A 607 2.93 -19.17 17.81
CA TRP A 607 2.74 -17.75 17.52
C TRP A 607 1.25 -17.35 17.49
N TRP A 608 0.37 -18.34 17.41
CA TRP A 608 -1.08 -18.17 17.36
C TRP A 608 -1.73 -18.85 18.58
N PRO A 609 -1.67 -18.22 19.77
CA PRO A 609 -2.22 -18.81 20.98
C PRO A 609 -3.66 -19.28 20.78
N GLY A 610 -3.88 -20.56 21.09
CA GLY A 610 -5.18 -21.19 20.96
C GLY A 610 -5.51 -21.71 19.56
N ALA A 611 -4.60 -21.76 18.60
CA ALA A 611 -4.86 -22.42 17.31
C ALA A 611 -5.33 -23.89 17.52
N PRO A 612 -6.42 -24.33 16.85
CA PRO A 612 -7.03 -25.65 17.10
C PRO A 612 -6.18 -26.81 16.58
N TYR A 613 -5.39 -26.56 15.54
CA TYR A 613 -4.50 -27.53 14.94
C TYR A 613 -3.05 -27.10 15.18
N SER A 614 -2.25 -28.00 15.75
CA SER A 614 -0.81 -27.81 15.86
C SER A 614 -0.16 -28.28 14.56
N GLN A 615 0.68 -27.42 13.96
CA GLN A 615 1.21 -27.68 12.62
C GLN A 615 2.11 -28.92 12.53
N ASP A 616 2.78 -29.28 13.61
CA ASP A 616 3.57 -30.51 13.74
C ASP A 616 2.71 -31.79 13.61
N ASN A 617 1.44 -31.72 14.00
CA ASN A 617 0.49 -32.83 13.90
C ASN A 617 -0.26 -32.88 12.55
N LEU A 618 0.00 -31.93 11.65
CA LEU A 618 -0.50 -31.96 10.28
C LEU A 618 0.48 -32.69 9.36
N PRO A 619 0.00 -33.51 8.43
CA PRO A 619 0.88 -34.25 7.53
C PRO A 619 1.66 -33.32 6.59
N PHE A 620 2.77 -33.83 6.08
CA PHE A 620 3.50 -33.20 4.98
C PHE A 620 2.67 -33.27 3.67
N PRO A 621 2.78 -32.25 2.80
CA PRO A 621 1.96 -32.18 1.60
C PRO A 621 2.33 -33.30 0.60
N LEU A 622 1.35 -34.12 0.19
CA LEU A 622 1.54 -35.13 -0.84
C LEU A 622 1.66 -34.54 -2.25
N ASN A 623 0.96 -33.43 -2.50
CA ASN A 623 0.89 -32.73 -3.77
C ASN A 623 1.41 -31.30 -3.62
N ASP A 624 1.85 -30.71 -4.73
CA ASP A 624 2.17 -29.29 -4.76
C ASP A 624 0.88 -28.50 -4.47
N ILE A 625 0.98 -27.46 -3.63
CA ILE A 625 -0.15 -26.59 -3.28
C ILE A 625 0.06 -25.25 -4.00
N PRO A 626 -0.77 -24.90 -4.99
CA PRO A 626 -0.60 -23.69 -5.78
C PRO A 626 -1.31 -22.48 -5.17
N GLY A 627 -0.88 -21.30 -5.58
CA GLY A 627 -1.62 -20.05 -5.48
C GLY A 627 -1.30 -19.14 -6.66
N GLU A 628 -2.26 -18.31 -7.05
CA GLU A 628 -2.12 -17.39 -8.17
C GLU A 628 -2.39 -15.94 -7.74
N ILE A 629 -1.53 -15.03 -8.16
CA ILE A 629 -1.72 -13.58 -8.06
C ILE A 629 -2.08 -13.09 -9.45
N LEU A 630 -3.30 -12.60 -9.61
CA LEU A 630 -3.93 -12.32 -10.90
C LEU A 630 -3.92 -10.83 -11.27
N ASP A 631 -3.99 -9.94 -10.27
CA ASP A 631 -3.85 -8.50 -10.46
C ASP A 631 -3.35 -7.85 -9.17
N LEU A 632 -2.61 -6.75 -9.32
CA LEU A 632 -2.19 -5.87 -8.24
C LEU A 632 -2.36 -4.43 -8.72
N THR A 633 -3.24 -3.69 -8.05
CA THR A 633 -3.48 -2.28 -8.31
C THR A 633 -3.29 -1.48 -7.02
N ILE A 634 -2.57 -0.36 -7.10
CA ILE A 634 -2.35 0.57 -5.99
C ILE A 634 -2.87 1.94 -6.43
N GLU A 635 -3.91 2.43 -5.76
CA GLU A 635 -4.62 3.67 -6.10
C GLU A 635 -4.50 4.75 -5.03
#